data_AF-A0A4Q3UTV0-F1
#
_entry.id   AF-A0A4Q3UTV0-F1
#
_cell.length_a   1.000
_cell.length_b   1.000
_cell.length_c   1.000
_cell.angle_alpha   90.00
_cell.angle_beta   90.00
_cell.angle_gamma   90.00
#
_symmetry.space_group_name_H-M   'P 1'
#
loop_
_entity.id
_entity.type
_entity.pdbx_description
1 polymer ?
#
loop_
_entity_poly.entity_id
_entity_poly.type
_entity_poly.pdbx_seq_one_letter_code
_entity_poly.pdbx_strand_id
1 'polypeptide(L)'
;YAHPSYSSLFLIGLFNGLLPCGLVYAALAVAVAGGSVTTSSLFMASFGAGTLPMMWMVAFFAGSIKYSFRVSLRKAYPFVIFIMGCVLILRGLNLGIPFISPALHEGHEHVAGIECHD
;
A
#
# COMPACT_ATOMS: atom_id res chain seq x y z
N TYR A 1 10.50 -8.06 28.00
CA TYR A 1 9.15 -8.53 27.66
C TYR A 1 8.16 -7.47 28.12
N ALA A 2 7.87 -6.47 27.30
CA ALA A 2 6.87 -5.44 27.63
C ALA A 2 5.49 -6.01 27.31
N HIS A 3 4.63 -6.13 28.31
CA HIS A 3 3.22 -6.46 28.13
C HIS A 3 2.58 -5.33 27.33
N PRO A 4 2.17 -5.54 26.06
CA PRO A 4 1.59 -4.48 25.27
C PRO A 4 0.25 -4.09 25.93
N SER A 5 0.19 -2.87 26.46
CA SER A 5 -1.06 -2.31 26.97
C SER A 5 -2.06 -2.19 25.83
N TYR A 6 -3.35 -2.43 26.10
CA TYR A 6 -4.44 -2.31 25.12
C TYR A 6 -4.42 -0.94 24.41
N SER A 7 -4.05 0.13 25.11
CA SER A 7 -3.89 1.46 24.53
C SER A 7 -2.77 1.55 23.49
N SER A 8 -1.67 0.80 23.69
CA SER A 8 -0.56 0.74 22.74
C SER A 8 -0.96 -0.04 21.48
N LEU A 9 -1.71 -1.13 21.61
CA LEU A 9 -2.24 -1.88 20.47
C LEU A 9 -3.23 -1.06 19.65
N PHE A 10 -4.10 -0.29 20.31
CA PHE A 10 -5.03 0.61 19.64
C PHE A 10 -4.29 1.75 18.92
N LEU A 11 -3.30 2.38 19.58
CA LEU A 11 -2.46 3.41 18.96
C LEU A 11 -1.66 2.87 17.78
N ILE A 12 -1.07 1.67 17.89
CA ILE A 12 -0.36 1.02 16.77
C ILE A 12 -1.33 0.74 15.63
N GLY A 13 -2.58 0.34 15.90
CA GLY A 13 -3.59 0.09 14.88
C GLY A 13 -4.03 1.36 14.18
N LEU A 14 -4.28 2.44 14.92
CA LEU A 14 -4.60 3.77 14.37
C LEU A 14 -3.43 4.30 13.53
N PHE A 15 -2.22 4.21 14.06
CA PHE A 15 -1.02 4.56 13.32
C PHE A 15 -0.78 3.62 12.15
N ASN A 16 -1.18 2.34 12.20
CA ASN A 16 -1.15 1.42 11.05
C ASN A 16 -2.27 1.72 10.02
N GLY A 17 -3.26 2.52 10.36
CA GLY A 17 -4.17 3.12 9.37
C GLY A 17 -3.58 4.38 8.73
N LEU A 18 -2.79 5.14 9.51
CA LEU A 18 -2.32 6.48 9.15
C LEU A 18 -0.90 6.54 8.56
N LEU A 19 -0.01 5.62 8.94
CA LEU A 19 1.41 5.57 8.55
C LEU A 19 1.75 4.57 7.44
N PRO A 20 1.16 3.37 7.33
CA PRO A 20 1.79 2.35 6.53
C PRO A 20 1.18 2.23 5.15
N CYS A 21 2.12 1.98 4.26
CA CYS A 21 1.95 1.24 3.03
C CYS A 21 1.15 2.03 2.00
N GLY A 22 1.87 2.70 1.09
CA GLY A 22 1.29 3.49 0.00
C GLY A 22 0.17 2.80 -0.80
N LEU A 23 0.00 1.48 -0.72
CA LEU A 23 -1.17 0.75 -1.24
C LEU A 23 -2.50 1.19 -0.58
N VAL A 24 -2.55 1.36 0.73
CA VAL A 24 -3.76 1.84 1.43
C VAL A 24 -4.02 3.29 1.05
N TYR A 25 -2.98 4.12 0.97
CA TYR A 25 -3.11 5.52 0.56
C TYR A 25 -3.59 5.66 -0.90
N ALA A 26 -3.08 4.82 -1.81
CA ALA A 26 -3.55 4.76 -3.19
C ALA A 26 -5.01 4.29 -3.27
N ALA A 27 -5.39 3.28 -2.49
CA ALA A 27 -6.78 2.83 -2.40
C ALA A 27 -7.69 3.93 -1.86
N LEU A 28 -7.24 4.71 -0.86
CA LEU A 28 -7.99 5.86 -0.34
C LEU A 28 -8.17 6.94 -1.41
N ALA A 29 -7.14 7.24 -2.20
CA ALA A 29 -7.26 8.19 -3.31
C ALA A 29 -8.32 7.74 -4.33
N VAL A 30 -8.36 6.45 -4.65
CA VAL A 30 -9.41 5.85 -5.51
C VAL A 30 -10.78 5.92 -4.85
N ALA A 31 -10.89 5.65 -3.55
CA ALA A 31 -12.15 5.71 -2.83
C ALA A 31 -12.73 7.13 -2.79
N VAL A 32 -11.88 8.14 -2.57
CA VAL A 32 -12.29 9.57 -2.58
C VAL A 32 -12.72 10.01 -3.98
N ALA A 33 -12.06 9.51 -5.04
CA ALA A 33 -12.49 9.75 -6.42
C ALA A 33 -13.89 9.17 -6.74
N GLY A 34 -14.38 8.21 -5.95
CA GLY A 34 -15.70 7.60 -6.09
C GLY A 34 -16.89 8.53 -5.77
N GLY A 35 -16.64 9.75 -5.27
CA GLY A 35 -17.61 10.85 -5.18
C GLY A 35 -18.76 10.70 -4.16
N SER A 36 -19.13 9.48 -3.76
CA SER A 36 -20.22 9.22 -2.80
C SER A 36 -19.75 8.38 -1.61
N VAL A 37 -20.21 8.71 -0.41
CA VAL A 37 -19.84 8.00 0.82
C VAL A 37 -20.18 6.50 0.74
N THR A 38 -21.29 6.16 0.08
CA THR A 38 -21.73 4.78 -0.12
C THR A 38 -20.79 3.98 -1.01
N THR A 39 -20.35 4.54 -2.15
CA THR A 39 -19.41 3.84 -3.05
C THR A 39 -18.02 3.73 -2.43
N SER A 40 -17.53 4.78 -1.77
CA SER A 40 -16.24 4.78 -1.09
C SER A 40 -16.18 3.77 0.07
N SER A 41 -17.24 3.70 0.89
CA SER A 41 -17.32 2.75 2.01
C SER A 41 -17.39 1.29 1.54
N LEU A 42 -18.15 1.01 0.48
CA LEU A 42 -18.23 -0.34 -0.08
C LEU A 42 -16.90 -0.78 -0.69
N PHE A 43 -16.20 0.12 -1.39
CA PHE A 43 -14.86 -0.12 -1.91
C PHE A 43 -13.86 -0.42 -0.79
N MET A 44 -13.84 0.41 0.26
CA MET A 44 -12.97 0.17 1.43
C MET A 44 -13.30 -1.11 2.18
N ALA A 45 -14.59 -1.47 2.29
CA ALA A 45 -15.02 -2.74 2.86
C ALA A 45 -14.47 -3.93 2.04
N SER A 46 -14.56 -3.87 0.72
CA SER A 46 -14.01 -4.90 -0.16
C SER A 46 -12.47 -5.00 -0.09
N PHE A 47 -11.79 -3.85 -0.01
CA PHE A 47 -10.34 -3.78 0.14
C PHE A 47 -9.89 -4.39 1.48
N GLY A 48 -10.59 -4.07 2.57
CA GLY A 48 -10.37 -4.66 3.88
C GLY A 48 -10.62 -6.18 3.87
N ALA A 49 -11.70 -6.62 3.22
CA ALA A 49 -12.04 -8.02 3.07
C ALA A 49 -11.03 -8.82 2.24
N GLY A 50 -10.29 -8.19 1.33
CA GLY A 50 -9.18 -8.84 0.60
C GLY A 50 -7.86 -8.84 1.39
N THR A 51 -7.59 -7.79 2.16
CA THR A 51 -6.35 -7.65 2.92
C THR A 51 -6.34 -8.54 4.18
N LEU A 52 -7.48 -8.69 4.85
CA LEU A 52 -7.65 -9.58 6.01
C LEU A 52 -7.21 -11.03 5.74
N PRO A 53 -7.76 -11.74 4.73
CA PRO A 53 -7.38 -13.12 4.45
C PRO A 53 -5.95 -13.21 3.95
N MET A 54 -5.46 -12.23 3.18
CA MET A 54 -4.05 -12.20 2.76
C MET A 54 -3.10 -12.11 3.95
N MET A 55 -3.34 -11.17 4.88
CA MET A 55 -2.52 -11.06 6.09
C MET A 55 -2.67 -12.29 6.98
N TRP A 56 -3.86 -12.89 7.06
CA TRP A 56 -4.09 -14.11 7.82
C TRP A 56 -3.32 -15.31 7.24
N MET A 57 -3.35 -15.49 5.91
CA MET A 57 -2.56 -16.51 5.21
C MET A 57 -1.06 -16.31 5.46
N VAL A 58 -0.57 -15.07 5.33
CA VAL A 58 0.84 -14.75 5.59
C VAL A 58 1.21 -15.08 7.04
N ALA A 59 0.38 -14.72 8.03
CA ALA A 59 0.64 -15.03 9.44
C ALA A 59 0.65 -16.55 9.71
N PHE A 60 -0.28 -17.29 9.13
CA PHE A 60 -0.37 -18.75 9.25
C PHE A 60 0.88 -19.44 8.67
N PHE A 61 1.29 -19.07 7.46
CA PHE A 61 2.50 -19.59 6.84
C PHE A 61 3.78 -19.11 7.52
N ALA A 62 3.81 -17.88 8.02
CA ALA A 62 4.93 -17.35 8.78
C ALA A 62 5.18 -18.17 10.06
N GLY A 63 4.12 -18.73 10.67
CA GLY A 63 4.19 -19.64 11.82
C GLY A 63 4.96 -20.94 11.55
N SER A 64 4.81 -21.51 10.35
CA SER A 64 5.44 -22.79 9.95
C SER A 64 6.86 -22.63 9.40
N ILE A 65 7.36 -21.41 9.22
CA ILE A 65 8.66 -21.14 8.62
C ILE A 65 9.80 -21.32 9.64
N LYS A 66 10.89 -21.98 9.22
CA LYS A 66 12.07 -22.24 10.07
C LYS A 66 12.64 -20.95 10.65
N TYR A 67 13.05 -20.98 11.92
CA TYR A 67 13.64 -19.83 12.65
C TYR A 67 14.80 -19.16 11.89
N SER A 68 15.65 -19.95 11.22
CA SER A 68 16.76 -19.44 10.39
C SER A 68 16.29 -18.52 9.25
N PHE A 69 15.13 -18.82 8.64
CA PHE A 69 14.56 -18.02 7.56
C PHE A 69 14.00 -16.69 8.08
N ARG A 70 13.38 -16.68 9.26
CA ARG A 70 12.90 -15.44 9.91
C ARG A 70 14.02 -14.44 10.21
N VAL A 71 15.20 -14.93 10.60
CA VAL A 71 16.37 -14.08 10.87
C VAL A 71 16.91 -13.48 9.58
N SER A 72 17.00 -14.26 8.51
CA SER A 72 17.45 -13.76 7.19
C SER A 72 16.47 -12.72 6.62
N LEU A 73 15.16 -12.97 6.73
CA LEU A 73 14.10 -12.03 6.35
C LEU A 73 14.19 -10.68 7.08
N ARG A 74 14.44 -10.67 8.40
CA ARG A 74 14.61 -9.42 9.15
C ARG A 74 15.83 -8.62 8.70
N LYS A 75 16.90 -9.29 8.25
CA LYS A 75 18.10 -8.63 7.74
C LYS A 75 17.88 -8.06 6.33
N ALA A 76 17.05 -8.74 5.52
CA ALA A 76 16.68 -8.28 4.18
C ALA A 76 15.66 -7.12 4.20
N TYR A 77 14.75 -7.09 5.18
CA TYR A 77 13.67 -6.09 5.29
C TYR A 77 14.14 -4.62 5.16
N PRO A 78 15.16 -4.13 5.90
CA PRO A 78 15.62 -2.75 5.76
C PRO A 78 16.20 -2.46 4.38
N PHE A 79 16.85 -3.44 3.75
CA PHE A 79 17.40 -3.29 2.40
C PHE A 79 16.28 -3.17 1.34
N VAL A 80 15.23 -3.97 1.47
CA VAL A 80 14.05 -3.91 0.58
C VAL A 80 13.34 -2.57 0.72
N ILE A 81 13.14 -2.07 1.94
CA ILE A 81 12.52 -0.76 2.19
C ILE A 81 13.39 0.36 1.62
N PHE A 82 14.71 0.28 1.80
CA PHE A 82 15.63 1.28 1.25
C PHE A 82 15.55 1.34 -0.28
N ILE A 83 15.57 0.18 -0.95
CA ILE A 83 15.40 0.10 -2.41
C ILE A 83 14.03 0.67 -2.83
N MET A 84 12.95 0.29 -2.16
CA MET A 84 11.61 0.82 -2.45
C MET A 84 11.55 2.33 -2.28
N GLY A 85 12.14 2.88 -1.22
CA GLY A 85 12.26 4.32 -1.00
C GLY A 85 13.02 5.01 -2.13
N CYS A 86 14.17 4.46 -2.54
CA CYS A 86 14.93 4.97 -3.69
C CYS A 86 14.11 4.95 -4.98
N VAL A 87 13.38 3.87 -5.27
CA VAL A 87 12.52 3.78 -6.46
C VAL A 87 11.37 4.79 -6.42
N LEU A 88 10.74 5.01 -5.26
CA LEU A 88 9.70 6.03 -5.12
C LEU A 88 10.24 7.44 -5.33
N ILE A 89 11.42 7.75 -4.78
CA ILE A 89 12.10 9.03 -4.97
C ILE A 89 12.41 9.21 -6.47
N LEU A 90 13.00 8.21 -7.12
CA LEU A 90 13.31 8.24 -8.55
C LEU A 90 12.06 8.43 -9.43
N ARG A 91 10.93 7.81 -9.08
CA ARG A 91 9.63 8.02 -9.74
C ARG A 91 9.11 9.45 -9.54
N GLY A 92 9.29 10.02 -8.35
CA GLY A 92 8.85 11.38 -8.01
C GLY A 92 9.74 12.49 -8.60
N LEU A 93 11.03 12.22 -8.83
CA LEU A 93 11.97 13.21 -9.36
C LEU A 93 11.80 13.51 -10.85
N ASN A 94 10.95 12.77 -11.58
CA ASN A 94 10.60 13.02 -13.00
C ASN A 94 11.78 13.41 -13.91
N LEU A 95 12.96 12.83 -13.68
CA LEU A 95 14.10 13.00 -14.58
C LEU A 95 13.84 12.11 -15.79
N GLY A 96 13.52 12.74 -16.93
CA GLY A 96 13.18 12.11 -18.22
C GLY A 96 14.30 11.24 -18.81
N ILE A 97 14.56 10.09 -18.20
CA ILE A 97 15.43 9.02 -18.70
C ILE A 97 14.67 7.70 -18.85
N PRO A 98 14.92 6.94 -19.94
CA PRO A 98 13.93 6.12 -20.65
C PRO A 98 13.63 4.74 -20.05
N PHE A 99 13.80 4.55 -18.74
CA PHE A 99 13.49 3.26 -18.07
C PHE A 99 12.88 3.41 -16.66
N ILE A 100 12.75 4.64 -16.15
CA ILE A 100 12.19 4.92 -14.81
C ILE A 100 11.11 6.02 -14.82
N SER A 101 11.07 6.84 -15.87
CA SER A 101 10.01 7.80 -16.17
C SER A 101 9.50 7.53 -17.60
N PRO A 102 8.23 7.13 -17.82
CA PRO A 102 7.72 6.89 -19.16
C PRO A 102 7.66 8.22 -19.92
N ALA A 103 8.36 8.31 -21.05
CA ALA A 103 7.89 9.15 -22.13
C ALA A 103 6.51 8.60 -22.51
N LEU A 104 5.47 9.44 -22.44
CA LEU A 104 4.15 9.14 -22.98
C LEU A 104 4.32 8.69 -24.44
N HIS A 105 4.19 7.39 -24.69
CA HIS A 105 3.73 6.95 -25.99
C HIS A 105 2.21 6.97 -25.91
N GLU A 106 1.62 7.92 -26.62
CA GLU A 106 0.18 8.04 -26.83
C GLU A 106 -0.35 6.71 -27.39
N GLY A 107 -0.96 5.90 -26.52
CA GLY A 107 -1.53 4.60 -26.83
C GLY A 107 -2.86 4.43 -26.13
N HIS A 108 -3.84 5.22 -26.58
CA HIS A 108 -5.29 4.99 -26.56
C HIS A 108 -5.81 3.77 -25.76
N GLU A 109 -6.24 3.98 -24.51
CA GLU A 109 -7.36 3.22 -23.92
C GLU A 109 -8.09 4.03 -22.84
N HIS A 110 -9.19 4.68 -23.28
CA HIS A 110 -10.37 5.14 -22.56
C HIS A 110 -10.25 5.47 -21.04
N VAL A 111 -9.66 6.63 -20.72
CA VAL A 111 -10.14 7.43 -19.59
C VAL A 111 -11.23 8.33 -20.12
N ALA A 112 -12.48 7.99 -19.81
CA ALA A 112 -13.65 8.80 -20.12
C ALA A 112 -13.41 10.24 -19.67
N GLY A 113 -13.54 11.17 -20.62
CA GLY A 113 -13.42 12.59 -20.37
C GLY A 113 -14.38 13.02 -19.27
N ILE A 114 -13.84 13.67 -18.25
CA ILE A 114 -14.62 14.57 -17.41
C ILE A 114 -14.84 15.81 -18.27
N GLU A 115 -15.90 15.80 -19.05
CA GLU A 115 -16.49 17.02 -19.61
C GLU A 115 -17.04 17.84 -18.44
N CYS A 116 -16.42 19.00 -18.22
CA CYS A 116 -17.02 20.05 -17.42
C CYS A 116 -18.25 20.56 -18.17
N HIS A 117 -19.44 20.35 -17.61
CA HIS A 117 -20.67 21.00 -18.06
C HIS A 117 -21.23 21.79 -16.89
N ASP A 118 -21.55 23.07 -17.15
CA ASP A 118 -22.05 24.12 -16.25
C ASP A 118 -23.07 23.67 -15.19
#